data_AF-A0A917QY93-F1
#
_entry.id   AF-A0A917QY93-F1
#
_cell.length_a   1.000
_cell.length_b   1.000
_cell.length_c   1.000
_cell.angle_alpha   90.00
_cell.angle_beta   90.00
_cell.angle_gamma   90.00
#
_symmetry.space_group_name_H-M   'P 1'
#
loop_
_entity.id
_entity.type
_entity.pdbx_description
1 polymer ?
#
loop_
_entity_poly.entity_id
_entity_poly.type
_entity_poly.pdbx_seq_one_letter_code
_entity_poly.pdbx_strand_id
1 'polypeptide(L)'
;MTRVQLTDEEWKFIEPYLPIGEYGPYPEQLRQQFEGVIWRFRTGGQWREMPQEFGAWSTVHNRFRQWRDGGIFEALLEGLTAEAAKRGAVDLSLVSIDSTTARAHHDAAGMHLAQDVLTVLEKAAAEAEKAKSKGAASKNKTDRTPTPTLSAKSGDASGADENSG
;
A
#
# COMPACT_ATOMS: atom_id res chain seq x y z
N MET A 1 26.32 -1.86 -21.97
CA MET A 1 25.38 -1.19 -22.88
C MET A 1 24.01 -1.18 -22.24
N THR A 2 23.55 -0.04 -21.77
CA THR A 2 22.12 0.16 -21.53
C THR A 2 21.45 0.48 -22.86
N ARG A 3 20.22 0.01 -23.03
CA ARG A 3 19.28 0.45 -24.05
C ARG A 3 17.91 0.49 -23.38
N VAL A 4 17.25 1.64 -23.45
CA VAL A 4 15.78 1.76 -23.35
C VAL A 4 15.20 0.75 -24.35
N GLN A 5 14.25 -0.09 -23.92
CA GLN A 5 13.77 -1.22 -24.72
C GLN A 5 12.33 -1.06 -25.21
N LEU A 6 11.48 -0.35 -24.47
CA LEU A 6 10.11 -0.09 -24.88
C LEU A 6 10.10 0.83 -26.10
N THR A 7 9.49 0.35 -27.17
CA THR A 7 9.00 1.19 -28.26
C THR A 7 7.93 2.17 -27.76
N ASP A 8 7.62 3.19 -28.55
CA ASP A 8 6.55 4.14 -28.22
C ASP A 8 5.17 3.46 -28.26
N GLU A 9 5.01 2.36 -29.01
CA GLU A 9 3.78 1.56 -29.05
C GLU A 9 3.58 0.75 -27.77
N GLU A 10 4.63 0.05 -27.30
CA GLU A 10 4.59 -0.66 -26.02
C GLU A 10 4.43 0.32 -24.85
N TRP A 11 5.10 1.47 -24.88
CA TRP A 11 4.90 2.51 -23.88
C TRP A 11 3.46 3.01 -23.83
N LYS A 12 2.86 3.30 -24.99
CA LYS A 12 1.46 3.73 -25.10
C LYS A 12 0.46 2.67 -24.62
N PHE A 13 0.82 1.39 -24.66
CA PHE A 13 0.04 0.32 -24.03
C PHE A 13 0.19 0.30 -22.51
N ILE A 14 1.41 0.50 -21.99
CA ILE A 14 1.74 0.37 -20.55
C ILE A 14 1.29 1.60 -19.74
N GLU A 15 1.49 2.80 -20.27
CA GLU A 15 1.28 4.09 -19.60
C GLU A 15 -0.10 4.23 -18.91
N PRO A 16 -1.24 3.81 -19.51
CA PRO A 16 -2.56 3.90 -18.89
C PRO A 16 -2.76 3.05 -17.63
N TYR A 17 -1.93 2.02 -17.41
CA TYR A 17 -1.99 1.17 -16.22
C TYR A 17 -1.21 1.76 -15.03
N LEU A 18 -0.32 2.73 -15.26
CA LEU A 18 0.52 3.28 -14.19
C LEU A 18 -0.27 4.36 -13.42
N PRO A 19 -0.44 4.25 -12.09
CA PRO A 19 -1.21 5.21 -11.31
C PRO A 19 -0.53 6.59 -11.29
N ILE A 20 -1.10 7.51 -12.06
CA ILE A 20 -0.71 8.92 -12.13
C ILE A 20 -1.44 9.70 -11.04
N GLY A 21 -0.71 10.49 -10.23
CA GLY A 21 -1.28 11.46 -9.30
C GLY A 21 -1.62 10.95 -7.89
N GLU A 22 -2.03 9.68 -7.72
CA GLU A 22 -2.39 9.13 -6.40
C GLU A 22 -1.29 9.26 -5.34
N TYR A 23 -0.03 9.15 -5.78
CA TYR A 23 1.16 9.17 -4.92
C TYR A 23 2.12 10.30 -5.33
N GLY A 24 1.57 11.52 -5.45
CA GLY A 24 2.31 12.76 -5.72
C GLY A 24 2.30 13.20 -7.20
N PRO A 25 3.01 14.31 -7.52
CA PRO A 25 2.99 14.91 -8.85
C PRO A 25 3.52 13.97 -9.95
N TYR A 26 3.14 14.27 -11.19
CA TYR A 26 3.56 13.52 -12.38
C TYR A 26 5.09 13.39 -12.43
N PRO A 27 5.66 12.17 -12.36
CA PRO A 27 7.09 12.01 -12.53
C PRO A 27 7.43 12.24 -14.01
N GLU A 28 8.14 13.33 -14.31
CA GLU A 28 8.64 13.70 -15.65
C GLU A 28 9.42 12.56 -16.35
N GLN A 29 9.86 11.57 -15.56
CA GLN A 29 10.68 10.43 -15.95
C GLN A 29 9.92 9.09 -15.79
N LEU A 30 8.58 9.07 -15.88
CA LEU A 30 7.75 7.88 -15.65
C LEU A 30 8.21 6.66 -16.47
N ARG A 31 8.47 6.86 -17.78
CA ARG A 31 8.98 5.82 -18.69
C ARG A 31 10.37 5.32 -18.29
N GLN A 32 11.27 6.22 -17.96
CA GLN A 32 12.63 5.89 -17.53
C GLN A 32 12.62 5.11 -16.21
N GLN A 33 11.72 5.44 -15.29
CA GLN A 33 11.52 4.69 -14.05
C GLN A 33 10.99 3.27 -14.33
N PHE A 34 10.02 3.11 -15.23
CA PHE A 34 9.53 1.79 -15.63
C PHE A 34 10.59 0.96 -16.38
N GLU A 35 11.37 1.58 -17.26
CA GLU A 35 12.55 0.98 -17.91
C GLU A 35 13.61 0.50 -16.89
N GLY A 36 13.81 1.23 -15.78
CA GLY A 36 14.65 0.79 -14.67
C GLY A 36 14.14 -0.49 -13.99
N VAL A 37 12.81 -0.67 -13.94
CA VAL A 37 12.16 -1.90 -13.46
C VAL A 37 12.32 -3.05 -14.48
N ILE A 38 12.13 -2.79 -15.77
CA ILE A 38 12.40 -3.77 -16.85
C ILE A 38 13.86 -4.21 -16.80
N TRP A 39 14.80 -3.26 -16.70
CA TRP A 39 16.23 -3.55 -16.53
C TRP A 39 16.46 -4.48 -15.34
N ARG A 40 15.85 -4.21 -14.19
CA ARG A 40 16.00 -5.03 -12.98
C ARG A 40 15.49 -6.46 -13.17
N PHE A 41 14.35 -6.65 -13.84
CA PHE A 41 13.83 -7.99 -14.11
C PHE A 41 14.67 -8.73 -15.16
N ARG A 42 15.09 -8.05 -16.24
CA ARG A 42 15.86 -8.65 -17.32
C ARG A 42 17.31 -9.00 -16.94
N THR A 43 17.97 -8.24 -16.07
CA THR A 43 19.36 -8.52 -15.67
C THR A 43 19.49 -9.37 -14.42
N GLY A 44 18.48 -9.40 -13.55
CA GLY A 44 18.57 -9.98 -12.21
C GLY A 44 19.45 -9.17 -11.23
N GLY A 45 20.12 -8.10 -11.69
CA GLY A 45 21.14 -7.35 -10.95
C GLY A 45 20.62 -6.61 -9.71
N GLN A 46 21.53 -6.06 -8.91
CA GLN A 46 21.14 -5.32 -7.72
C GLN A 46 20.49 -3.98 -8.10
N TRP A 47 19.52 -3.50 -7.32
CA TRP A 47 18.96 -2.16 -7.51
C TRP A 47 20.03 -1.06 -7.47
N ARG A 48 21.08 -1.24 -6.65
CA ARG A 48 22.23 -0.31 -6.57
C ARG A 48 23.13 -0.29 -7.81
N GLU A 49 23.02 -1.29 -8.67
CA GLU A 49 23.76 -1.41 -9.95
C GLU A 49 22.93 -0.89 -11.14
N MET A 50 21.69 -0.46 -10.89
CA MET A 50 20.78 0.08 -11.92
C MET A 50 21.37 1.36 -12.52
N PRO A 51 21.50 1.46 -13.86
CA PRO A 51 22.01 2.65 -14.54
C PRO A 51 21.24 3.92 -14.20
N GLN A 52 21.98 5.01 -13.95
CA GLN A 52 21.44 6.30 -13.49
C GLN A 52 20.54 7.01 -14.51
N GLU A 53 20.58 6.59 -15.78
CA GLU A 53 19.66 7.04 -16.85
C GLU A 53 18.19 6.71 -16.56
N PHE A 54 17.92 5.72 -15.70
CA PHE A 54 16.57 5.37 -15.21
C PHE A 54 16.15 6.17 -13.96
N GLY A 55 16.99 7.12 -13.53
CA GLY A 55 16.82 7.90 -12.29
C GLY A 55 17.48 7.25 -11.08
N ALA A 56 17.17 7.77 -9.87
CA ALA A 56 17.72 7.25 -8.63
C ALA A 56 17.11 5.88 -8.27
N TRP A 57 17.94 4.86 -8.02
CA TRP A 57 17.50 3.49 -7.74
C TRP A 57 16.49 3.37 -6.58
N SER A 58 16.61 4.22 -5.57
CA SER A 58 15.69 4.26 -4.42
C SER A 58 14.29 4.73 -4.83
N THR A 59 14.21 5.70 -5.77
CA THR A 59 12.95 6.20 -6.32
C THR A 59 12.30 5.14 -7.22
N VAL A 60 13.09 4.52 -8.11
CA VAL A 60 12.61 3.42 -8.98
C VAL A 60 12.13 2.23 -8.16
N HIS A 61 12.88 1.83 -7.13
CA HIS A 61 12.48 0.74 -6.24
C HIS A 61 11.19 1.06 -5.46
N ASN A 62 11.02 2.30 -5.00
CA ASN A 62 9.80 2.73 -4.31
C ASN A 62 8.58 2.75 -5.25
N ARG A 63 8.73 3.24 -6.50
CA ARG A 63 7.66 3.17 -7.51
C ARG A 63 7.34 1.74 -7.91
N PHE A 64 8.35 0.89 -8.14
CA PHE A 64 8.15 -0.55 -8.34
C PHE A 64 7.32 -1.18 -7.21
N ARG A 65 7.66 -0.87 -5.94
CA ARG A 65 6.92 -1.35 -4.79
C ARG A 65 5.47 -0.87 -4.80
N GLN A 66 5.20 0.39 -5.09
CA GLN A 66 3.83 0.93 -5.18
C GLN A 66 3.03 0.26 -6.29
N TRP A 67 3.62 0.06 -7.48
CA TRP A 67 2.97 -0.63 -8.59
C TRP A 67 2.73 -2.12 -8.33
N ARG A 68 3.66 -2.80 -7.64
CA ARG A 68 3.48 -4.19 -7.18
C ARG A 68 2.39 -4.29 -6.12
N ASP A 69 2.47 -3.45 -5.08
CA ASP A 69 1.57 -3.48 -3.92
C ASP A 69 0.15 -3.00 -4.30
N GLY A 70 0.00 -2.30 -5.44
CA GLY A 70 -1.27 -1.93 -6.08
C GLY A 70 -1.71 -2.81 -7.26
N GLY A 71 -1.13 -3.99 -7.48
CA GLY A 71 -1.59 -4.96 -8.48
C GLY A 71 -1.33 -4.61 -9.96
N ILE A 72 -0.57 -3.55 -10.26
CA ILE A 72 -0.42 -3.01 -11.61
C ILE A 72 0.22 -4.00 -12.59
N PHE A 73 1.15 -4.84 -12.13
CA PHE A 73 1.77 -5.88 -12.95
C PHE A 73 0.83 -7.05 -13.30
N GLU A 74 -0.20 -7.28 -12.47
CA GLU A 74 -1.24 -8.29 -12.69
C GLU A 74 -2.22 -7.77 -13.75
N ALA A 75 -2.72 -6.54 -13.58
CA ALA A 75 -3.57 -5.87 -14.58
C ALA A 75 -2.88 -5.69 -15.96
N LEU A 76 -1.56 -5.40 -15.96
CA LEU A 76 -0.77 -5.36 -17.20
C LEU A 76 -0.69 -6.75 -17.89
N LEU A 77 -0.52 -7.82 -17.12
CA LEU A 77 -0.45 -9.19 -17.65
C LEU A 77 -1.82 -9.63 -18.22
N GLU A 78 -2.91 -9.35 -17.52
CA GLU A 78 -4.27 -9.58 -18.02
C GLU A 78 -4.53 -8.80 -19.32
N GLY A 79 -4.18 -7.51 -19.34
CA GLY A 79 -4.31 -6.64 -20.50
C GLY A 79 -3.53 -7.14 -21.72
N LEU A 80 -2.26 -7.52 -21.53
CA LEU A 80 -1.42 -8.09 -22.58
C LEU A 80 -1.99 -9.42 -23.10
N THR A 81 -2.48 -10.27 -22.20
CA THR A 81 -3.11 -11.56 -22.56
C THR A 81 -4.38 -11.36 -23.38
N ALA A 82 -5.24 -10.42 -22.98
CA ALA A 82 -6.46 -10.07 -23.70
C ALA A 82 -6.16 -9.46 -25.08
N GLU A 83 -5.11 -8.63 -25.20
CA GLU A 83 -4.69 -8.05 -26.48
C GLU A 83 -4.04 -9.08 -27.41
N ALA A 84 -3.24 -10.01 -26.87
CA ALA A 84 -2.72 -11.15 -27.64
C ALA A 84 -3.84 -12.07 -28.14
N ALA A 85 -4.85 -12.33 -27.31
CA ALA A 85 -6.02 -13.15 -27.68
C ALA A 85 -6.84 -12.50 -28.81
N LYS A 86 -7.11 -11.19 -28.75
CA LYS A 86 -7.77 -10.43 -29.84
C LYS A 86 -7.02 -10.55 -31.18
N ARG A 87 -5.69 -10.63 -31.13
CA ARG A 87 -4.80 -10.74 -32.29
C ARG A 87 -4.61 -12.18 -32.78
N GLY A 88 -5.21 -13.18 -32.11
CA GLY A 88 -4.98 -14.60 -32.41
C GLY A 88 -3.55 -15.06 -32.11
N ALA A 89 -2.80 -14.32 -31.29
CA ALA A 89 -1.39 -14.54 -30.99
C ALA A 89 -1.15 -15.42 -29.74
N VAL A 90 -2.21 -15.84 -29.05
CA VAL A 90 -2.15 -16.80 -27.93
C VAL A 90 -3.34 -17.76 -28.02
N ASP A 91 -3.10 -19.04 -27.72
CA ASP A 91 -4.13 -20.08 -27.62
C ASP A 91 -4.59 -20.20 -26.16
N LEU A 92 -5.79 -19.71 -25.87
CA LEU A 92 -6.39 -19.77 -24.53
C LEU A 92 -6.92 -21.16 -24.15
N SER A 93 -6.86 -22.15 -25.04
CA SER A 93 -7.18 -23.55 -24.71
C SER A 93 -5.99 -24.31 -24.09
N LEU A 94 -4.77 -23.78 -24.24
CA LEU A 94 -3.54 -24.39 -23.73
C LEU A 94 -3.02 -23.63 -22.50
N VAL A 95 -3.02 -24.31 -21.35
CA VAL A 95 -2.50 -23.76 -20.08
C VAL A 95 -1.16 -24.42 -19.76
N SER A 96 -0.10 -23.61 -19.67
CA SER A 96 1.20 -24.04 -19.16
C SER A 96 1.27 -23.80 -17.65
N ILE A 97 1.76 -24.78 -16.90
CA ILE A 97 1.94 -24.70 -15.44
C ILE A 97 3.41 -25.03 -15.14
N ASP A 98 4.12 -24.07 -14.52
CA ASP A 98 5.48 -24.23 -13.99
C ASP A 98 5.49 -24.06 -12.46
N SER A 99 6.54 -24.55 -11.81
CA SER A 99 6.77 -24.35 -10.38
C SER A 99 8.25 -24.12 -10.06
N THR A 100 8.60 -22.89 -9.66
CA THR A 100 9.95 -22.56 -9.18
C THR A 100 10.04 -22.64 -7.66
N THR A 101 11.05 -23.34 -7.13
CA THR A 101 11.34 -23.42 -5.68
C THR A 101 12.57 -22.60 -5.31
N ALA A 102 12.41 -21.60 -4.45
CA ALA A 102 13.52 -20.84 -3.86
C ALA A 102 13.89 -21.38 -2.47
N ARG A 103 15.16 -21.72 -2.23
CA ARG A 103 15.65 -22.14 -0.91
C ARG A 103 15.82 -20.91 0.00
N ALA A 104 15.09 -20.86 1.10
CA ALA A 104 15.29 -19.86 2.14
C ALA A 104 16.61 -20.11 2.91
N HIS A 105 17.21 -19.06 3.47
CA HIS A 105 18.35 -19.21 4.39
C HIS A 105 17.89 -19.85 5.71
N HIS A 106 18.79 -20.51 6.44
CA HIS A 106 18.42 -21.24 7.66
C HIS A 106 17.84 -20.33 8.76
N ASP A 107 18.29 -19.07 8.85
CA ASP A 107 17.71 -18.04 9.75
C ASP A 107 16.21 -17.77 9.49
N ALA A 108 15.73 -18.03 8.26
CA ALA A 108 14.33 -17.84 7.91
C ALA A 108 13.39 -18.90 8.51
N ALA A 109 13.93 -19.94 9.17
CA ALA A 109 13.15 -20.87 9.98
C ALA A 109 12.58 -20.23 11.27
N GLY A 110 13.06 -19.04 11.65
CA GLY A 110 12.61 -18.33 12.84
C GLY A 110 13.20 -18.88 14.15
N MET A 111 12.64 -18.46 15.29
CA MET A 111 13.10 -18.91 16.60
C MET A 111 12.50 -20.28 16.95
N HIS A 112 13.35 -21.27 17.22
CA HIS A 112 12.93 -22.55 17.79
C HIS A 112 12.59 -22.37 19.29
N LEU A 113 11.35 -21.97 19.57
CA LEU A 113 10.84 -21.81 20.93
C LEU A 113 10.56 -23.16 21.59
N ALA A 114 10.89 -23.28 22.87
CA ALA A 114 10.52 -24.45 23.66
C ALA A 114 9.00 -24.45 23.97
N GLN A 115 8.43 -25.63 24.23
CA GLN A 115 6.98 -25.83 24.32
C GLN A 115 6.33 -25.06 25.49
N ASP A 116 7.06 -24.89 26.59
CA ASP A 116 6.69 -24.04 27.72
C ASP A 116 6.60 -22.56 27.28
N VAL A 117 7.61 -22.04 26.58
CA VAL A 117 7.62 -20.68 26.05
C VAL A 117 6.49 -20.44 25.06
N LEU A 118 6.20 -21.42 24.19
CA LEU A 118 5.03 -21.37 23.29
C LEU A 118 3.72 -21.25 24.08
N THR A 119 3.47 -22.13 25.07
CA THR A 119 2.21 -22.08 25.85
C THR A 119 2.07 -20.80 26.68
N VAL A 120 3.17 -20.20 27.12
CA VAL A 120 3.17 -18.89 27.80
C VAL A 120 2.79 -17.76 26.82
N LEU A 121 3.31 -17.78 25.60
CA LEU A 121 2.99 -16.81 24.55
C LEU A 121 1.54 -16.94 24.06
N GLU A 122 1.06 -18.17 23.85
CA GLU A 122 -0.34 -18.46 23.50
C GLU A 122 -1.31 -17.95 24.57
N LYS A 123 -1.01 -18.22 25.84
CA LYS A 123 -1.79 -17.70 26.97
C LYS A 123 -1.80 -16.17 27.01
N ALA A 124 -0.63 -15.53 26.86
CA ALA A 124 -0.51 -14.08 26.83
C ALA A 124 -1.30 -13.44 25.66
N ALA A 125 -1.25 -14.04 24.47
CA ALA A 125 -2.04 -13.61 23.32
C ALA A 125 -3.55 -13.75 23.55
N ALA A 126 -3.98 -14.88 24.13
CA ALA A 126 -5.39 -15.11 24.49
C ALA A 126 -5.89 -14.14 25.58
N GLU A 127 -5.02 -13.73 26.52
CA GLU A 127 -5.34 -12.71 27.53
C GLU A 127 -5.39 -11.30 26.91
N ALA A 128 -4.50 -10.98 25.96
CA ALA A 128 -4.51 -9.71 25.22
C ALA A 128 -5.79 -9.52 24.37
N GLU A 129 -6.23 -10.52 23.61
CA GLU A 129 -7.47 -10.43 22.83
C GLU A 129 -8.72 -10.39 23.74
N LYS A 130 -8.70 -11.05 24.91
CA LYS A 130 -9.76 -10.88 25.94
C LYS A 130 -9.79 -9.47 26.52
N ALA A 131 -8.63 -8.82 26.73
CA ALA A 131 -8.57 -7.43 27.18
C ALA A 131 -9.11 -6.47 26.12
N LYS A 132 -8.74 -6.70 24.85
CA LYS A 132 -9.16 -5.92 23.67
C LYS A 132 -10.68 -6.01 23.42
N SER A 133 -11.27 -7.20 23.49
CA SER A 133 -12.72 -7.39 23.36
C SER A 133 -13.51 -6.80 24.55
N LYS A 134 -13.01 -6.92 25.78
CA LYS A 134 -13.56 -6.23 26.96
C LYS A 134 -13.50 -4.70 26.83
N GLY A 135 -12.41 -4.16 26.27
CA GLY A 135 -12.26 -2.73 25.96
C GLY A 135 -13.26 -2.23 24.93
N ALA A 136 -13.59 -3.03 23.91
CA ALA A 136 -14.64 -2.72 22.94
C ALA A 136 -16.03 -2.70 23.60
N ALA A 137 -16.37 -3.72 24.39
CA ALA A 137 -17.65 -3.78 25.10
C ALA A 137 -17.86 -2.61 26.07
N SER A 138 -16.80 -2.12 26.71
CA SER A 138 -16.88 -0.97 27.62
C SER A 138 -17.14 0.38 26.93
N LYS A 139 -16.87 0.51 25.62
CA LYS A 139 -17.11 1.77 24.87
C LYS A 139 -18.57 1.97 24.47
N ASN A 140 -19.37 0.90 24.41
CA ASN A 140 -20.80 0.97 24.08
C ASN A 140 -21.71 1.24 25.30
N LYS A 141 -21.14 1.67 26.44
CA LYS A 141 -21.89 1.87 27.70
C LYS A 141 -21.68 3.25 28.35
N THR A 142 -21.45 4.28 27.54
CA THR A 142 -21.62 5.69 27.93
C THR A 142 -23.06 6.13 27.65
N ASP A 143 -23.91 5.93 28.65
CA ASP A 143 -25.33 6.31 28.61
C ASP A 143 -25.49 7.83 28.45
N ARG A 144 -26.43 8.29 27.62
CA ARG A 144 -26.68 9.71 27.36
C ARG A 144 -27.91 10.20 28.12
N THR A 145 -27.75 10.48 29.41
CA THR A 145 -28.78 11.15 30.20
C THR A 145 -28.85 12.64 29.81
N PRO A 146 -29.97 13.17 29.29
CA PRO A 146 -30.10 14.59 28.99
C PRO A 146 -30.43 15.38 30.26
N THR A 147 -29.62 16.39 30.58
CA THR A 147 -29.88 17.31 31.69
C THR A 147 -31.07 18.22 31.37
N PRO A 148 -32.10 18.34 32.24
CA PRO A 148 -33.23 19.23 31.99
C PRO A 148 -32.89 20.70 32.23
N THR A 149 -33.37 21.58 31.34
CA THR A 149 -33.28 23.04 31.47
C THR A 149 -34.22 23.56 32.55
N LEU A 150 -33.74 24.47 33.41
CA LEU A 150 -34.58 25.31 34.28
C LEU A 150 -34.26 26.80 34.07
N SER A 151 -35.29 27.65 34.07
CA SER A 151 -35.18 29.08 33.75
C SER A 151 -36.24 29.91 34.50
N ALA A 152 -35.81 30.66 35.52
CA ALA A 152 -36.43 31.85 36.12
C ALA A 152 -35.46 32.37 37.22
N LYS A 153 -35.14 33.65 37.48
CA LYS A 153 -35.53 35.01 37.03
C LYS A 153 -36.21 35.88 38.12
N SER A 154 -35.38 36.63 38.84
CA SER A 154 -35.62 37.91 39.55
C SER A 154 -34.21 38.43 39.94
N GLY A 155 -33.79 39.67 39.72
CA GLY A 155 -34.32 40.93 40.26
C GLY A 155 -33.69 41.20 41.65
N ASP A 156 -33.27 42.41 42.05
CA ASP A 156 -33.24 43.76 41.45
C ASP A 156 -32.38 44.67 42.40
N ALA A 157 -31.89 45.90 42.13
CA ALA A 157 -31.94 46.89 41.02
C ALA A 157 -30.75 47.90 41.15
N SER A 158 -30.88 49.12 40.60
CA SER A 158 -30.06 50.35 40.79
C SER A 158 -28.86 50.57 39.85
N GLY A 159 -28.59 51.84 39.49
CA GLY A 159 -27.52 52.26 38.56
C GLY A 159 -27.18 53.76 38.62
N ALA A 160 -26.38 54.20 37.63
CA ALA A 160 -25.92 55.56 37.31
C ALA A 160 -25.62 55.56 35.77
N ASP A 161 -25.91 56.58 34.97
CA ASP A 161 -25.28 57.92 34.88
C ASP A 161 -23.75 57.87 34.63
N GLU A 162 -23.15 58.56 33.65
CA GLU A 162 -23.70 59.29 32.48
C GLU A 162 -22.56 59.58 31.46
N ASN A 163 -22.91 60.07 30.27
CA ASN A 163 -22.15 61.05 29.45
C ASN A 163 -20.80 60.68 28.74
N SER A 164 -20.84 60.75 27.40
CA SER A 164 -19.83 61.19 26.39
C SER A 164 -18.32 60.98 26.56
N GLY A 165 -17.67 60.50 25.48
CA GLY A 165 -16.23 60.46 25.27
C GLY A 165 -15.84 59.82 23.93
#